data_AF-A0A1J4L1A2-F1
#
_entry.id   AF-A0A1J4L1A2-F1
#
_cell.length_a   1.000
_cell.length_b   1.000
_cell.length_c   1.000
_cell.angle_alpha   90.00
_cell.angle_beta   90.00
_cell.angle_gamma   90.00
#
_symmetry.space_group_name_H-M   'P 1'
#
loop_
_entity.id
_entity.type
_entity.pdbx_description
1 polymer ?
#
loop_
_entity_poly.entity_id
_entity_poly.type
_entity_poly.pdbx_seq_one_letter_code
_entity_poly.pdbx_strand_id
1 'polypeptide(L)'
;MFAYLSGTVLQRAATPILANFNPPMISLHRIAHLTYTVLSDNPTKFPNNCGYILQFLGFINELCVCNFYEKICCENVQFEATQNWLVDMNFSLLIANELTKTYPITEYEYYDYSIQRIRHLYLIIRICLSSSILRPSFLIDELFDSMTRTMLRGNFVDSIENERWEVLCLFYGDDTTELFRNIFGTIFNVVSDSITCVKRYHVAALTLLTLMLRKDRHIRPFLYSFNIHEVLLRLLLQFPDHTFLHNAIIRFFKEALAFPEFSKSLIENLLNPLVLEGVNSEHTVLVGTSYECISLVLAEAKTNTDLINVLKDIPEFVKFVKDVVVDRIKLIKNGYGGRIQSIWG
;
A
#
# COMPACT_ATOMS: atom_id res chain seq x y z
N MET A 1 -18.58 27.98 -25.84
CA MET A 1 -17.73 27.51 -24.72
C MET A 1 -16.24 27.43 -25.11
N PHE A 2 -15.90 27.00 -26.33
CA PHE A 2 -14.53 27.08 -26.88
C PHE A 2 -13.85 28.47 -26.79
N ALA A 3 -14.61 29.57 -26.85
CA ALA A 3 -14.07 30.93 -26.75
C ALA A 3 -13.60 31.35 -25.34
N TYR A 4 -14.04 30.68 -24.27
CA TYR A 4 -13.49 30.91 -22.92
C TYR A 4 -12.12 30.25 -22.74
N LEU A 5 -11.81 29.28 -23.61
CA LEU A 5 -10.67 28.38 -23.56
C LEU A 5 -9.52 28.79 -24.46
N SER A 6 -9.78 29.57 -25.51
CA SER A 6 -8.74 30.17 -26.34
C SER A 6 -8.18 31.45 -25.68
N GLY A 7 -7.58 31.28 -24.52
CA GLY A 7 -6.27 31.91 -24.30
C GLY A 7 -6.15 33.23 -23.55
N THR A 8 -7.17 33.74 -22.84
CA THR A 8 -6.92 34.88 -21.93
C THR A 8 -7.73 34.88 -20.64
N VAL A 9 -9.03 34.61 -20.63
CA VAL A 9 -9.86 34.95 -19.45
C VAL A 9 -9.52 34.13 -18.22
N LEU A 10 -9.50 32.80 -18.33
CA LEU A 10 -9.25 31.93 -17.17
C LEU A 10 -7.80 32.04 -16.70
N GLN A 11 -6.82 32.09 -17.60
CA GLN A 11 -5.42 32.31 -17.27
C GLN A 11 -5.21 33.69 -16.61
N ARG A 12 -5.75 34.78 -17.19
CA ARG A 12 -5.67 36.13 -16.61
C ARG A 12 -6.33 36.22 -15.24
N ALA A 13 -7.38 35.44 -14.99
CA ALA A 13 -8.00 35.35 -13.67
C ALA A 13 -7.17 34.50 -12.70
N ALA A 14 -6.60 33.38 -13.16
CA ALA A 14 -5.82 32.45 -12.35
C ALA A 14 -4.47 33.03 -11.92
N THR A 15 -3.70 33.61 -12.83
CA THR A 15 -2.35 34.10 -12.57
C THR A 15 -2.23 35.05 -11.37
N PRO A 16 -3.06 36.11 -11.21
CA PRO A 16 -2.96 36.99 -10.05
C PRO A 16 -3.37 36.30 -8.74
N ILE A 17 -4.29 35.32 -8.80
CA ILE A 17 -4.67 34.53 -7.62
C ILE A 17 -3.49 33.64 -7.20
N LEU A 18 -2.88 32.93 -8.16
CA LEU A 18 -1.82 31.96 -7.87
C LEU A 18 -0.46 32.60 -7.61
N ALA A 19 -0.25 33.84 -8.05
CA ALA A 19 0.92 34.63 -7.69
C ALA A 19 0.85 35.17 -6.25
N ASN A 20 -0.33 35.19 -5.62
CA ASN A 20 -0.48 35.56 -4.23
C ASN A 20 -0.12 34.38 -3.33
N PHE A 21 0.79 34.57 -2.37
CA PHE A 21 1.19 33.54 -1.41
C PHE A 21 0.03 33.09 -0.50
N ASN A 22 -0.93 33.98 -0.23
CA ASN A 22 -2.12 33.67 0.57
C ASN A 22 -3.40 34.14 -0.17
N PRO A 23 -3.82 33.41 -1.22
CA PRO A 23 -5.00 33.79 -1.98
C PRO A 23 -6.26 33.56 -1.15
N PRO A 24 -7.32 34.37 -1.35
CA PRO A 24 -8.62 34.09 -0.74
C PRO A 24 -9.10 32.69 -1.11
N MET A 25 -9.42 31.86 -0.12
CA MET A 25 -9.81 30.44 -0.32
C MET A 25 -10.97 30.28 -1.32
N ILE A 26 -11.95 31.20 -1.27
CA ILE A 26 -13.09 31.22 -2.21
C ILE A 26 -12.60 31.40 -3.66
N SER A 27 -11.60 32.26 -3.88
CA SER A 27 -11.04 32.51 -5.22
C SER A 27 -10.27 31.29 -5.72
N LEU A 28 -9.48 30.66 -4.85
CA LEU A 28 -8.75 29.43 -5.18
C LEU A 28 -9.72 28.27 -5.51
N HIS A 29 -10.75 28.08 -4.70
CA HIS A 29 -11.79 27.07 -4.95
C HIS A 29 -12.51 27.31 -6.27
N ARG A 30 -12.92 28.56 -6.55
CA ARG A 30 -13.59 28.92 -7.81
C ARG A 30 -12.71 28.66 -9.02
N ILE A 31 -11.44 29.05 -8.98
CA ILE A 31 -10.56 28.85 -10.13
C ILE A 31 -10.24 27.36 -10.36
N ALA A 32 -10.04 26.58 -9.29
CA ALA A 32 -9.86 25.13 -9.40
C ALA A 32 -11.10 24.45 -9.98
N HIS A 33 -12.29 24.81 -9.49
CA HIS A 33 -13.56 24.26 -9.97
C HIS A 33 -13.85 24.65 -11.43
N LEU A 34 -13.69 25.92 -11.79
CA LEU A 34 -13.87 26.38 -13.17
C LEU A 34 -12.89 25.68 -14.12
N THR A 35 -11.64 25.53 -13.71
CA THR A 35 -10.62 24.80 -14.51
C THR A 35 -11.03 23.35 -14.70
N TYR A 36 -11.49 22.67 -13.65
CA TYR A 36 -11.98 21.30 -13.73
C TYR A 36 -13.16 21.16 -14.71
N THR A 37 -14.20 22.01 -14.58
CA THR A 37 -15.39 21.98 -15.44
C THR A 37 -14.98 22.17 -16.90
N VAL A 38 -14.10 23.14 -17.14
CA VAL A 38 -13.56 23.46 -18.46
C VAL A 38 -12.83 22.27 -19.10
N LEU A 39 -12.00 21.54 -18.33
CA LEU A 39 -11.33 20.33 -18.81
C LEU A 39 -12.31 19.19 -19.05
N SER A 40 -13.30 19.03 -18.18
CA SER A 40 -14.34 17.99 -18.27
C SER A 40 -15.21 18.16 -19.52
N ASP A 41 -15.53 19.41 -19.87
CA ASP A 41 -16.34 19.74 -21.05
C ASP A 41 -15.56 19.60 -22.38
N ASN A 42 -14.23 19.43 -22.33
CA ASN A 42 -13.37 19.36 -23.52
C ASN A 42 -12.40 18.16 -23.46
N PRO A 43 -12.91 16.93 -23.43
CA PRO A 43 -12.11 15.74 -23.15
C PRO A 43 -11.08 15.41 -24.24
N THR A 44 -11.31 15.86 -25.48
CA THR A 44 -10.51 15.44 -26.64
C THR A 44 -9.20 16.21 -26.81
N LYS A 45 -9.06 17.41 -26.24
CA LYS A 45 -7.87 18.26 -26.43
C LYS A 45 -7.59 19.09 -25.18
N PHE A 46 -6.34 19.05 -24.72
CA PHE A 46 -5.89 19.94 -23.66
C PHE A 46 -5.76 21.39 -24.19
N PRO A 47 -6.21 22.41 -23.45
CA PRO A 47 -6.13 23.80 -23.90
C PRO A 47 -4.70 24.36 -23.87
N ASN A 48 -4.28 25.04 -24.94
CA ASN A 48 -2.91 25.57 -25.09
C ASN A 48 -2.44 26.54 -23.98
N ASN A 49 -3.36 27.17 -23.24
CA ASN A 49 -3.06 28.26 -22.29
C ASN A 49 -3.39 27.90 -20.83
N CYS A 50 -3.33 26.61 -20.48
CA CYS A 50 -3.63 26.10 -19.13
C CYS A 50 -2.38 25.75 -18.30
N GLY A 51 -1.20 26.28 -18.63
CA GLY A 51 0.04 26.02 -17.89
C GLY A 51 0.01 26.45 -16.41
N TYR A 52 -0.89 27.37 -16.03
CA TYR A 52 -1.11 27.75 -14.64
C TYR A 52 -1.61 26.58 -13.77
N ILE A 53 -2.15 25.50 -14.37
CA ILE A 53 -2.56 24.30 -13.64
C ILE A 53 -1.41 23.77 -12.79
N LEU A 54 -0.17 23.80 -13.28
CA LEU A 54 0.99 23.33 -12.50
C LEU A 54 1.26 24.20 -11.26
N GLN A 55 0.86 25.47 -11.28
CA GLN A 55 1.01 26.37 -10.12
C GLN A 55 0.04 26.02 -8.99
N PHE A 56 -1.03 25.27 -9.25
CA PHE A 56 -1.89 24.76 -8.19
C PHE A 56 -1.12 23.87 -7.19
N LEU A 57 -0.06 23.17 -7.61
CA LEU A 57 0.79 22.41 -6.69
C LEU A 57 1.33 23.28 -5.53
N GLY A 58 1.54 24.57 -5.72
CA GLY A 58 1.92 25.50 -4.64
C GLY A 58 0.93 25.51 -3.48
N PHE A 59 -0.34 25.22 -3.75
CA PHE A 59 -1.46 25.24 -2.80
C PHE A 59 -2.04 23.85 -2.54
N ILE A 60 -1.26 22.79 -2.73
CA ILE A 60 -1.75 21.40 -2.65
C ILE A 60 -2.29 21.00 -1.27
N ASN A 61 -1.91 21.72 -0.22
CA ASN A 61 -2.47 21.56 1.12
C ASN A 61 -3.99 21.88 1.14
N GLU A 62 -4.48 22.72 0.23
CA GLU A 62 -5.87 23.10 0.16
C GLU A 62 -6.70 21.97 -0.44
N LEU A 63 -7.74 21.54 0.26
CA LEU A 63 -8.58 20.41 -0.16
C LEU A 63 -9.17 20.60 -1.57
N CYS A 64 -9.54 21.84 -1.92
CA CYS A 64 -10.07 22.14 -3.26
C CYS A 64 -9.08 21.83 -4.38
N VAL A 65 -7.79 22.07 -4.13
CA VAL A 65 -6.72 21.82 -5.08
C VAL A 65 -6.36 20.33 -5.12
N CYS A 66 -6.30 19.68 -3.96
CA CYS A 66 -6.11 18.23 -3.90
C CYS A 66 -7.22 17.50 -4.66
N ASN A 67 -8.49 17.85 -4.43
CA ASN A 67 -9.65 17.29 -5.14
C ASN A 67 -9.61 17.57 -6.64
N PHE A 68 -9.05 18.71 -7.05
CA PHE A 68 -8.86 19.02 -8.47
C PHE A 68 -7.90 18.01 -9.11
N TYR A 69 -6.72 17.79 -8.52
CA TYR A 69 -5.75 16.83 -9.04
C TYR A 69 -6.25 15.39 -8.95
N GLU A 70 -6.91 15.00 -7.87
CA GLU A 70 -7.50 13.68 -7.73
C GLU A 70 -8.44 13.37 -8.91
N LYS A 71 -9.28 14.32 -9.31
CA LYS A 71 -10.23 14.13 -10.40
C LYS A 71 -9.60 14.08 -11.79
N ILE A 72 -8.55 14.87 -12.06
CA ILE A 72 -7.93 14.88 -13.39
C ILE A 72 -6.89 13.76 -13.56
N CYS A 73 -6.31 13.27 -12.46
CA CYS A 73 -5.32 12.19 -12.49
C CYS A 73 -5.94 10.80 -12.35
N CYS A 74 -7.21 10.67 -11.96
CA CYS A 74 -7.86 9.36 -11.84
C CYS A 74 -8.09 8.72 -13.21
N GLU A 75 -8.12 7.40 -13.26
CA GLU A 75 -8.35 6.64 -14.49
C GLU A 75 -9.74 6.95 -15.06
N ASN A 76 -9.81 7.88 -16.01
CA ASN A 76 -11.04 8.35 -16.62
C ASN A 76 -10.76 8.85 -18.03
N VAL A 77 -11.46 8.26 -19.01
CA VAL A 77 -11.38 8.58 -20.44
C VAL A 77 -11.58 10.07 -20.73
N GLN A 78 -12.38 10.77 -19.91
CA GLN A 78 -12.61 12.22 -20.07
C GLN A 78 -11.36 13.07 -19.87
N PHE A 79 -10.36 12.57 -19.13
CA PHE A 79 -9.16 13.32 -18.79
C PHE A 79 -7.91 12.81 -19.50
N GLU A 80 -8.00 11.87 -20.45
CA GLU A 80 -6.82 11.32 -21.14
C GLU A 80 -5.96 12.42 -21.78
N ALA A 81 -6.57 13.40 -22.46
CA ALA A 81 -5.82 14.51 -23.04
C ALA A 81 -5.09 15.35 -21.98
N THR A 82 -5.71 15.51 -20.80
CA THR A 82 -5.09 16.21 -19.67
C THR A 82 -3.96 15.39 -19.05
N GLN A 83 -4.13 14.08 -18.93
CA GLN A 83 -3.13 13.18 -18.37
C GLN A 83 -1.91 13.08 -19.28
N ASN A 84 -2.10 12.94 -20.59
CA ASN A 84 -1.00 12.99 -21.55
C ASN A 84 -0.26 14.33 -21.48
N TRP A 85 -0.98 15.44 -21.35
CA TRP A 85 -0.34 16.74 -21.13
C TRP A 85 0.46 16.79 -19.82
N LEU A 86 -0.03 16.20 -18.72
CA LEU A 86 0.73 16.12 -17.46
C LEU A 86 2.01 15.27 -17.62
N VAL A 87 1.97 14.21 -18.43
CA VAL A 87 3.16 13.43 -18.80
C VAL A 87 4.16 14.33 -19.53
N ASP A 88 3.72 15.04 -20.56
CA ASP A 88 4.57 15.94 -21.37
C ASP A 88 5.22 17.05 -20.53
N MET A 89 4.55 17.49 -19.46
CA MET A 89 5.05 18.52 -18.55
C MET A 89 5.94 17.98 -17.42
N ASN A 90 6.30 16.69 -17.42
CA ASN A 90 7.06 16.03 -16.36
C ASN A 90 6.44 16.25 -14.96
N PHE A 91 5.13 16.06 -14.85
CA PHE A 91 4.39 16.30 -13.62
C PHE A 91 4.91 15.50 -12.42
N SER A 92 5.42 14.29 -12.64
CA SER A 92 6.06 13.45 -11.62
C SER A 92 7.28 14.13 -10.99
N LEU A 93 8.14 14.77 -11.79
CA LEU A 93 9.31 15.49 -11.30
C LEU A 93 8.90 16.74 -10.50
N LEU A 94 7.83 17.42 -10.90
CA LEU A 94 7.29 18.55 -10.14
C LEU A 94 6.81 18.10 -8.76
N ILE A 95 6.11 16.97 -8.68
CA ILE A 95 5.69 16.39 -7.39
C ILE A 95 6.89 15.97 -6.54
N ALA A 96 7.91 15.34 -7.12
CA ALA A 96 9.14 14.95 -6.40
C ALA A 96 9.85 16.18 -5.79
N ASN A 97 9.89 17.29 -6.54
CA ASN A 97 10.42 18.55 -6.07
C ASN A 97 9.59 19.14 -4.93
N GLU A 98 8.25 19.09 -5.02
CA GLU A 98 7.38 19.58 -3.95
C GLU A 98 7.48 18.74 -2.67
N LEU A 99 7.62 17.42 -2.78
CA LEU A 99 7.94 16.55 -1.64
C LEU A 99 9.27 16.97 -0.99
N THR A 100 10.32 17.11 -1.81
CA THR A 100 11.66 17.47 -1.34
C THR A 100 11.68 18.83 -0.63
N LYS A 101 10.95 19.83 -1.15
CA LYS A 101 10.83 21.16 -0.53
C LYS A 101 10.09 21.13 0.81
N THR A 102 9.14 20.23 0.98
CA THR A 102 8.32 20.16 2.19
C THR A 102 9.05 19.45 3.34
N TYR A 103 10.12 18.70 3.05
CA TYR A 103 10.97 18.08 4.06
C TYR A 103 12.23 18.93 4.38
N PRO A 104 12.77 18.87 5.63
CA PRO A 104 12.24 18.15 6.79
C PRO A 104 11.10 18.92 7.48
N ILE A 105 10.22 18.21 8.17
CA ILE A 105 9.19 18.81 9.03
C ILE A 105 9.90 19.32 10.28
N THR A 106 9.93 20.65 10.46
CA THR A 106 10.66 21.29 11.55
C THR A 106 9.83 21.46 12.82
N GLU A 107 8.50 21.48 12.72
CA GLU A 107 7.60 21.73 13.85
C GLU A 107 6.43 20.73 13.83
N TYR A 108 6.24 19.99 14.92
CA TYR A 108 5.20 18.95 15.01
C TYR A 108 3.98 19.49 15.75
N GLU A 109 3.09 20.18 15.02
CA GLU A 109 1.73 20.44 15.48
C GLU A 109 0.75 19.57 14.69
N TYR A 110 -0.28 19.05 15.36
CA TYR A 110 -1.28 18.15 14.76
C TYR A 110 -2.01 18.78 13.54
N TYR A 111 -1.96 20.11 13.41
CA TYR A 111 -2.48 20.89 12.28
C TYR A 111 -1.37 21.54 11.44
N ASP A 112 -0.19 20.93 11.40
CA ASP A 112 0.89 21.43 10.55
C ASP A 112 0.50 21.31 9.06
N TYR A 113 0.45 22.47 8.42
CA TYR A 113 0.27 22.67 6.99
C TYR A 113 1.17 21.72 6.16
N SER A 114 2.40 21.47 6.63
CA SER A 114 3.40 20.63 5.97
C SER A 114 2.99 19.16 5.97
N ILE A 115 2.39 18.66 7.06
CA ILE A 115 1.88 17.29 7.15
C ILE A 115 0.73 17.08 6.15
N GLN A 116 -0.23 18.00 6.12
CA GLN A 116 -1.35 17.93 5.19
C GLN A 116 -0.88 17.98 3.74
N ARG A 117 0.06 18.89 3.44
CA ARG A 117 0.68 19.02 2.12
C ARG A 117 1.30 17.70 1.66
N ILE A 118 2.13 17.06 2.50
CA ILE A 118 2.76 15.78 2.19
C ILE A 118 1.72 14.67 1.97
N ARG A 119 0.69 14.59 2.82
CA ARG A 119 -0.38 13.59 2.65
C ARG A 119 -1.12 13.76 1.33
N HIS A 120 -1.44 14.99 0.93
CA HIS A 120 -2.08 15.26 -0.36
C HIS A 120 -1.15 14.94 -1.54
N LEU A 121 0.16 15.20 -1.42
CA LEU A 121 1.14 14.79 -2.45
C LEU A 121 1.18 13.26 -2.60
N TYR A 122 1.27 12.50 -1.50
CA TYR A 122 1.22 11.03 -1.57
C TYR A 122 -0.11 10.51 -2.13
N LEU A 123 -1.24 11.14 -1.78
CA LEU A 123 -2.54 10.80 -2.37
C LEU A 123 -2.53 10.93 -3.90
N ILE A 124 -1.99 12.03 -4.41
CA ILE A 124 -1.89 12.26 -5.86
C ILE A 124 -0.96 11.23 -6.50
N ILE A 125 0.21 10.97 -5.90
CA ILE A 125 1.13 9.94 -6.40
C ILE A 125 0.42 8.58 -6.46
N ARG A 126 -0.33 8.21 -5.42
CA ARG A 126 -1.08 6.96 -5.36
C ARG A 126 -2.07 6.82 -6.53
N ILE A 127 -2.77 7.91 -6.83
CA ILE A 127 -3.73 7.97 -7.94
C ILE A 127 -3.00 7.84 -9.28
N CYS A 128 -1.92 8.60 -9.49
CA CYS A 128 -1.13 8.55 -10.72
C CYS A 128 -0.50 7.17 -10.96
N LEU A 129 0.01 6.51 -9.91
CA LEU A 129 0.55 5.15 -10.00
C LEU A 129 -0.52 4.09 -10.31
N SER A 130 -1.78 4.39 -10.05
CA SER A 130 -2.91 3.51 -10.36
C SER A 130 -3.47 3.74 -11.77
N SER A 131 -3.09 4.83 -12.43
CA SER A 131 -3.54 5.17 -13.79
C SER A 131 -2.68 4.49 -14.85
N SER A 132 -3.29 3.96 -15.91
CA SER A 132 -2.54 3.35 -17.01
C SER A 132 -1.73 4.35 -17.83
N ILE A 133 -2.19 5.61 -17.90
CA ILE A 133 -1.55 6.68 -18.67
C ILE A 133 -0.44 7.35 -17.85
N LEU A 134 -0.71 7.69 -16.59
CA LEU A 134 0.24 8.44 -15.77
C LEU A 134 1.33 7.55 -15.17
N ARG A 135 1.02 6.30 -14.81
CA ARG A 135 1.94 5.40 -14.08
C ARG A 135 3.34 5.35 -14.68
N PRO A 136 3.55 5.16 -16.00
CA PRO A 136 4.90 5.06 -16.56
C PRO A 136 5.75 6.30 -16.28
N SER A 137 5.16 7.50 -16.29
CA SER A 137 5.89 8.75 -16.00
C SER A 137 6.20 8.95 -14.51
N PHE A 138 5.53 8.22 -13.63
CA PHE A 138 5.73 8.29 -12.18
C PHE A 138 6.71 7.24 -11.65
N LEU A 139 7.10 6.24 -12.44
CA LEU A 139 8.10 5.24 -12.05
C LEU A 139 9.51 5.75 -12.35
N ILE A 140 9.91 6.85 -11.72
CA ILE A 140 11.22 7.50 -11.90
C ILE A 140 12.02 7.54 -10.59
N ASP A 141 13.34 7.45 -10.71
CA ASP A 141 14.28 7.39 -9.58
C ASP A 141 14.18 8.64 -8.70
N GLU A 142 14.02 9.83 -9.28
CA GLU A 142 13.91 11.09 -8.52
C GLU A 142 12.70 11.09 -7.58
N LEU A 143 11.58 10.51 -8.02
CA LEU A 143 10.40 10.39 -7.18
C LEU A 143 10.64 9.36 -6.07
N PHE A 144 11.22 8.21 -6.40
CA PHE A 144 11.60 7.19 -5.41
C PHE A 144 12.53 7.76 -4.32
N ASP A 145 13.58 8.48 -4.74
CA ASP A 145 14.54 9.11 -3.85
C ASP A 145 13.87 10.16 -2.96
N SER A 146 12.95 10.97 -3.51
CA SER A 146 12.23 11.97 -2.72
C SER A 146 11.38 11.35 -1.60
N MET A 147 10.83 10.16 -1.82
CA MET A 147 10.00 9.45 -0.83
C MET A 147 10.83 8.70 0.21
N THR A 148 12.00 8.19 -0.18
CA THR A 148 12.82 7.29 0.67
C THR A 148 13.91 8.02 1.45
N ARG A 149 14.39 9.17 0.97
CA ARG A 149 15.47 9.95 1.61
C ARG A 149 15.23 10.24 3.09
N THR A 150 13.98 10.46 3.49
CA THR A 150 13.64 10.80 4.88
C THR A 150 13.42 9.57 5.78
N MET A 151 13.24 8.38 5.22
CA MET A 151 13.07 7.15 6.01
C MET A 151 14.28 6.87 6.91
N LEU A 152 15.46 7.29 6.47
CA LEU A 152 16.73 7.08 7.20
C LEU A 152 16.91 8.02 8.41
N ARG A 153 16.02 8.99 8.62
CA ARG A 153 16.19 10.04 9.65
C ARG A 153 15.44 9.79 10.96
N GLY A 154 14.74 8.65 11.09
CA GLY A 154 14.16 8.18 12.38
C GLY A 154 12.95 8.96 12.94
N ASN A 155 12.61 10.13 12.38
CA ASN A 155 11.45 10.91 12.80
C ASN A 155 10.20 10.48 12.02
N PHE A 156 9.54 9.43 12.51
CA PHE A 156 8.32 8.91 11.91
C PHE A 156 7.09 9.69 12.37
N VAL A 157 6.39 10.30 11.40
CA VAL A 157 5.05 10.83 11.62
C VAL A 157 4.07 9.79 11.08
N ASP A 158 3.36 9.08 11.97
CA ASP A 158 2.46 7.97 11.63
C ASP A 158 1.57 8.26 10.42
N SER A 159 0.96 9.45 10.37
CA SER A 159 0.03 9.85 9.32
C SER A 159 0.69 10.01 7.94
N ILE A 160 1.99 10.32 7.90
CA ILE A 160 2.79 10.43 6.69
C ILE A 160 3.30 9.06 6.26
N GLU A 161 3.82 8.27 7.21
CA GLU A 161 4.31 6.92 6.92
C GLU A 161 3.19 6.05 6.36
N ASN A 162 2.00 6.15 6.94
CA ASN A 162 0.83 5.42 6.45
C ASN A 162 0.54 5.70 4.96
N GLU A 163 0.77 6.91 4.45
CA GLU A 163 0.59 7.22 3.02
C GLU A 163 1.83 6.83 2.20
N ARG A 164 3.04 7.10 2.71
CA ARG A 164 4.30 6.77 2.04
C ARG A 164 4.41 5.28 1.74
N TRP A 165 4.14 4.42 2.72
CA TRP A 165 4.29 2.97 2.57
C TRP A 165 3.25 2.36 1.62
N GLU A 166 2.04 2.93 1.55
CA GLU A 166 1.05 2.54 0.54
C GLU A 166 1.52 2.91 -0.87
N VAL A 167 2.05 4.13 -1.03
CA VAL A 167 2.60 4.58 -2.31
C VAL A 167 3.77 3.69 -2.75
N LEU A 168 4.68 3.34 -1.84
CA LEU A 168 5.79 2.43 -2.14
C LEU A 168 5.31 1.03 -2.58
N CYS A 169 4.22 0.52 -2.01
CA CYS A 169 3.62 -0.75 -2.47
C CYS A 169 3.15 -0.67 -3.94
N LEU A 170 2.59 0.47 -4.37
CA LEU A 170 2.16 0.67 -5.76
C LEU A 170 3.32 0.98 -6.71
N PHE A 171 4.36 1.64 -6.19
CA PHE A 171 5.56 1.97 -6.94
C PHE A 171 6.35 0.71 -7.27
N TYR A 172 6.39 -0.27 -6.35
CA TYR A 172 7.10 -1.52 -6.56
C TYR A 172 6.57 -2.30 -7.77
N GLY A 173 7.40 -2.39 -8.80
CA GLY A 173 7.14 -3.10 -10.05
C GLY A 173 8.38 -3.82 -10.55
N ASP A 174 8.26 -4.45 -11.71
CA ASP A 174 9.37 -5.20 -12.31
C ASP A 174 10.51 -4.23 -12.66
N ASP A 175 10.18 -3.03 -13.16
CA ASP A 175 11.13 -1.98 -13.53
C ASP A 175 11.84 -1.32 -12.33
N THR A 176 11.25 -1.38 -11.13
CA THR A 176 11.76 -0.69 -9.94
C THR A 176 12.37 -1.65 -8.92
N THR A 177 12.53 -2.93 -9.29
CA THR A 177 12.95 -3.96 -8.34
C THR A 177 14.31 -3.65 -7.72
N GLU A 178 15.26 -3.16 -8.52
CA GLU A 178 16.62 -2.86 -8.07
C GLU A 178 16.67 -1.72 -7.04
N LEU A 179 15.86 -0.68 -7.22
CA LEU A 179 15.75 0.44 -6.28
C LEU A 179 15.34 -0.05 -4.88
N PHE A 180 14.40 -0.99 -4.81
CA PHE A 180 13.90 -1.51 -3.54
C PHE A 180 14.88 -2.44 -2.83
N ARG A 181 15.81 -3.07 -3.55
CA ARG A 181 16.89 -3.85 -2.92
C ARG A 181 17.75 -2.96 -2.01
N ASN A 182 17.98 -1.71 -2.41
CA ASN A 182 18.81 -0.76 -1.66
C ASN A 182 18.19 -0.36 -0.32
N ILE A 183 16.86 -0.38 -0.22
CA ILE A 183 16.12 -0.04 1.01
C ILE A 183 15.57 -1.27 1.74
N PHE A 184 15.89 -2.49 1.28
CA PHE A 184 15.36 -3.73 1.85
C PHE A 184 15.56 -3.82 3.37
N GLY A 185 16.74 -3.45 3.86
CA GLY A 185 17.03 -3.42 5.30
C GLY A 185 16.09 -2.49 6.07
N THR A 186 15.79 -1.31 5.53
CA THR A 186 14.82 -0.38 6.12
C THR A 186 13.41 -0.97 6.14
N ILE A 187 12.99 -1.62 5.05
CA ILE A 187 11.69 -2.29 4.96
C ILE A 187 11.57 -3.40 6.00
N PHE A 188 12.61 -4.23 6.14
CA PHE A 188 12.66 -5.28 7.14
C PHE A 188 12.58 -4.72 8.56
N ASN A 189 13.38 -3.69 8.87
CA ASN A 189 13.42 -3.07 10.21
C ASN A 189 12.05 -2.54 10.65
N VAL A 190 11.28 -1.94 9.74
CA VAL A 190 9.91 -1.48 10.05
C VAL A 190 9.00 -2.60 10.54
N VAL A 191 9.24 -3.85 10.14
CA VAL A 191 8.48 -5.02 10.59
C VAL A 191 9.15 -5.72 11.78
N SER A 192 10.48 -5.72 11.83
CA SER A 192 11.27 -6.48 12.81
C SER A 192 11.57 -5.74 14.11
N ASP A 193 11.53 -4.41 14.13
CA ASP A 193 11.80 -3.62 15.34
C ASP A 193 10.73 -3.87 16.42
N SER A 194 10.99 -3.41 17.64
CA SER A 194 10.06 -3.55 18.76
C SER A 194 8.83 -2.65 18.55
N ILE A 195 7.73 -3.25 18.12
CA ILE A 195 6.47 -2.54 17.88
C ILE A 195 5.64 -2.57 19.16
N THR A 196 5.18 -1.41 19.64
CA THR A 196 4.23 -1.34 20.77
C THR A 196 2.78 -1.32 20.30
N CYS A 197 2.53 -0.83 19.08
CA CYS A 197 1.22 -0.74 18.45
C CYS A 197 1.35 -0.91 16.94
N VAL A 198 0.48 -1.75 16.35
CA VAL A 198 0.45 -1.95 14.91
C VAL A 198 -0.21 -0.74 14.24
N LYS A 199 0.44 -0.23 13.20
CA LYS A 199 0.00 0.90 12.38
C LYS A 199 -0.16 0.42 10.94
N ARG A 200 -0.87 1.19 10.12
CA ARG A 200 -1.14 0.83 8.72
C ARG A 200 0.17 0.66 7.94
N TYR A 201 1.18 1.49 8.22
CA TYR A 201 2.48 1.37 7.56
C TYR A 201 3.24 0.06 7.90
N HIS A 202 3.07 -0.53 9.09
CA HIS A 202 3.63 -1.86 9.40
C HIS A 202 3.03 -2.94 8.50
N VAL A 203 1.70 -2.89 8.30
CA VAL A 203 0.98 -3.82 7.42
C VAL A 203 1.39 -3.62 5.95
N ALA A 204 1.56 -2.36 5.53
CA ALA A 204 2.03 -2.03 4.19
C ALA A 204 3.49 -2.48 3.96
N ALA A 205 4.39 -2.29 4.93
CA ALA A 205 5.77 -2.78 4.85
C ALA A 205 5.83 -4.31 4.69
N LEU A 206 5.03 -5.05 5.46
CA LEU A 206 4.93 -6.51 5.29
C LEU A 206 4.32 -6.91 3.94
N THR A 207 3.36 -6.14 3.44
CA THR A 207 2.79 -6.34 2.09
C THR A 207 3.87 -6.12 1.02
N LEU A 208 4.70 -5.10 1.17
CA LEU A 208 5.82 -4.84 0.27
C LEU A 208 6.86 -5.97 0.33
N LEU A 209 7.23 -6.46 1.52
CA LEU A 209 8.10 -7.64 1.66
C LEU A 209 7.51 -8.86 0.95
N THR A 210 6.19 -9.05 1.03
CA THR A 210 5.49 -10.14 0.33
C THR A 210 5.61 -9.98 -1.20
N LEU A 211 5.42 -8.76 -1.72
CA LEU A 211 5.59 -8.48 -3.15
C LEU A 211 7.03 -8.72 -3.61
N MET A 212 8.01 -8.28 -2.82
CA MET A 212 9.42 -8.50 -3.10
C MET A 212 9.77 -9.98 -3.07
N LEU A 213 9.27 -10.75 -2.10
CA LEU A 213 9.50 -12.19 -1.98
C LEU A 213 9.00 -12.93 -3.24
N ARG A 214 7.81 -12.55 -3.71
CA ARG A 214 7.19 -13.12 -4.91
C ARG A 214 8.01 -12.82 -6.16
N LYS A 215 8.37 -11.55 -6.38
CA LYS A 215 8.93 -11.07 -7.65
C LYS A 215 10.46 -11.14 -7.72
N ASP A 216 11.15 -10.85 -6.63
CA ASP A 216 12.60 -10.66 -6.63
C ASP A 216 13.33 -11.84 -5.99
N ARG A 217 13.93 -12.68 -6.84
CA ARG A 217 14.69 -13.85 -6.42
C ARG A 217 15.92 -13.48 -5.60
N HIS A 218 16.48 -12.28 -5.78
CA HIS A 218 17.71 -11.87 -5.10
C HIS A 218 17.50 -11.64 -3.61
N ILE A 219 16.30 -11.24 -3.18
CA ILE A 219 16.05 -10.96 -1.76
C ILE A 219 15.73 -12.20 -0.93
N ARG A 220 15.39 -13.33 -1.57
CA ARG A 220 14.95 -14.55 -0.87
C ARG A 220 16.00 -15.12 0.08
N PRO A 221 17.29 -15.22 -0.28
CA PRO A 221 18.34 -15.68 0.64
C PRO A 221 18.52 -14.75 1.85
N PHE A 222 18.25 -13.45 1.67
CA PHE A 222 18.32 -12.49 2.76
C PHE A 222 17.17 -12.70 3.74
N LEU A 223 15.93 -12.83 3.27
CA LEU A 223 14.79 -13.12 4.13
C LEU A 223 14.98 -14.38 4.99
N TYR A 224 15.63 -15.40 4.43
CA TYR A 224 16.04 -16.58 5.19
C TYR A 224 17.05 -16.22 6.30
N SER A 225 18.12 -15.50 5.94
CA SER A 225 19.18 -15.09 6.87
C SER A 225 18.71 -14.15 7.99
N PHE A 226 17.65 -13.38 7.75
CA PHE A 226 17.08 -12.42 8.70
C PHE A 226 16.08 -13.03 9.69
N ASN A 227 15.88 -14.36 9.69
CA ASN A 227 14.93 -15.05 10.58
C ASN A 227 13.52 -14.44 10.58
N ILE A 228 13.00 -14.04 9.42
CA ILE A 228 11.69 -13.39 9.32
C ILE A 228 10.57 -14.24 9.95
N HIS A 229 10.70 -15.57 10.00
CA HIS A 229 9.75 -16.45 10.68
C HIS A 229 9.58 -16.13 12.18
N GLU A 230 10.67 -15.78 12.89
CA GLU A 230 10.61 -15.37 14.30
C GLU A 230 9.89 -14.04 14.45
N VAL A 231 10.13 -13.10 13.53
CA VAL A 231 9.44 -11.80 13.49
C VAL A 231 7.94 -12.01 13.29
N LEU A 232 7.54 -12.85 12.32
CA LEU A 232 6.12 -13.14 12.07
C LEU A 232 5.45 -13.81 13.27
N LEU A 233 6.11 -14.80 13.90
CA LEU A 233 5.60 -15.45 15.09
C LEU A 233 5.38 -14.45 16.23
N ARG A 234 6.39 -13.63 16.52
CA ARG A 234 6.31 -12.59 17.54
C ARG A 234 5.14 -11.65 17.27
N LEU A 235 4.97 -11.21 16.04
CA LEU A 235 3.88 -10.31 15.66
C LEU A 235 2.49 -10.94 15.85
N LEU A 236 2.32 -12.23 15.52
CA LEU A 236 1.07 -12.97 15.74
C LEU A 236 0.74 -13.12 17.23
N LEU A 237 1.75 -13.45 18.06
CA LEU A 237 1.55 -13.64 19.50
C LEU A 237 1.37 -12.32 20.23
N GLN A 238 2.05 -11.25 19.78
CA GLN A 238 1.97 -9.94 20.41
C GLN A 238 0.68 -9.20 20.07
N PHE A 239 0.12 -9.41 18.88
CA PHE A 239 -1.07 -8.71 18.40
C PHE A 239 -2.19 -9.68 17.97
N PRO A 240 -2.63 -10.59 18.86
CA PRO A 240 -3.41 -11.77 18.49
C PRO A 240 -4.81 -11.48 17.93
N ASP A 241 -5.33 -10.26 18.14
CA ASP A 241 -6.64 -9.81 17.64
C ASP A 241 -6.54 -8.87 16.41
N HIS A 242 -5.33 -8.60 15.90
CA HIS A 242 -5.13 -7.60 14.84
C HIS A 242 -5.34 -8.17 13.43
N THR A 243 -6.59 -8.22 12.99
CA THR A 243 -7.03 -8.85 11.72
C THR A 243 -6.22 -8.43 10.48
N PHE A 244 -5.94 -7.13 10.29
CA PHE A 244 -5.21 -6.66 9.10
C PHE A 244 -3.76 -7.15 9.04
N LEU A 245 -3.12 -7.28 10.21
CA LEU A 245 -1.75 -7.76 10.32
C LEU A 245 -1.71 -9.25 10.02
N HIS A 246 -2.61 -10.01 10.63
CA HIS A 246 -2.74 -11.45 10.41
C HIS A 246 -3.00 -11.76 8.94
N ASN A 247 -3.87 -11.00 8.26
CA ASN A 247 -4.10 -11.15 6.82
C ASN A 247 -2.85 -10.87 5.98
N ALA A 248 -2.03 -9.88 6.34
CA ALA A 248 -0.77 -9.62 5.66
C ALA A 248 0.26 -10.74 5.90
N ILE A 249 0.32 -11.28 7.13
CA ILE A 249 1.17 -12.43 7.48
C ILE A 249 0.75 -13.68 6.71
N ILE A 250 -0.55 -13.96 6.60
CA ILE A 250 -1.08 -15.10 5.82
C ILE A 250 -0.67 -14.97 4.34
N ARG A 251 -0.76 -13.77 3.76
CA ARG A 251 -0.32 -13.52 2.38
C ARG A 251 1.18 -13.75 2.22
N PHE A 252 1.99 -13.23 3.14
CA PHE A 252 3.43 -13.49 3.15
C PHE A 252 3.70 -15.00 3.23
N PHE A 253 3.05 -15.68 4.17
CA PHE A 253 3.19 -17.11 4.42
C PHE A 253 2.85 -17.95 3.19
N LYS A 254 1.76 -17.60 2.49
CA LYS A 254 1.37 -18.24 1.23
C LYS A 254 2.46 -18.13 0.17
N GLU A 255 2.99 -16.93 -0.08
CA GLU A 255 4.05 -16.72 -1.07
C GLU A 255 5.34 -17.44 -0.64
N ALA A 256 5.64 -17.42 0.66
CA ALA A 256 6.79 -18.10 1.25
C ALA A 256 6.77 -19.63 1.07
N LEU A 257 5.60 -20.26 1.15
CA LEU A 257 5.47 -21.70 0.94
C LEU A 257 5.79 -22.15 -0.50
N ALA A 258 5.66 -21.25 -1.48
CA ALA A 258 6.02 -21.54 -2.87
C ALA A 258 7.55 -21.68 -3.09
N PHE A 259 8.37 -21.43 -2.06
CA PHE A 259 9.83 -21.50 -2.13
C PHE A 259 10.35 -22.63 -1.24
N PRO A 260 10.80 -23.77 -1.81
CA PRO A 260 11.16 -24.97 -1.05
C PRO A 260 12.18 -24.70 0.07
N GLU A 261 13.23 -23.93 -0.21
CA GLU A 261 14.31 -23.63 0.74
C GLU A 261 13.80 -22.87 1.97
N PHE A 262 12.81 -22.01 1.77
CA PHE A 262 12.25 -21.16 2.82
C PHE A 262 11.07 -21.86 3.53
N SER A 263 10.27 -22.63 2.80
CA SER A 263 9.08 -23.33 3.29
C SER A 263 9.38 -24.27 4.45
N LYS A 264 10.51 -25.00 4.41
CA LYS A 264 10.90 -25.94 5.46
C LYS A 264 11.14 -25.23 6.79
N SER A 265 12.00 -24.21 6.79
CA SER A 265 12.30 -23.41 7.99
C SER A 265 11.05 -22.70 8.52
N LEU A 266 10.21 -22.20 7.63
CA LEU A 266 8.95 -21.56 8.01
C LEU A 266 8.01 -22.56 8.71
N ILE A 267 7.90 -23.79 8.18
CA ILE A 267 7.07 -24.84 8.78
C ILE A 267 7.62 -25.25 10.14
N GLU A 268 8.91 -25.56 10.23
CA GLU A 268 9.53 -26.04 11.47
C GLU A 268 9.41 -25.02 12.60
N ASN A 269 9.55 -23.72 12.30
CA ASN A 269 9.59 -22.68 13.32
C ASN A 269 8.25 -21.97 13.57
N LEU A 270 7.35 -21.88 12.58
CA LEU A 270 6.07 -21.17 12.71
C LEU A 270 4.87 -22.11 12.89
N LEU A 271 4.87 -23.28 12.25
CA LEU A 271 3.68 -24.14 12.23
C LEU A 271 3.39 -24.74 13.61
N ASN A 272 4.42 -25.15 14.36
CA ASN A 272 4.27 -25.75 15.67
C ASN A 272 3.58 -24.80 16.67
N PRO A 273 4.07 -23.55 16.87
CA PRO A 273 3.36 -22.56 17.66
C PRO A 273 1.91 -22.34 17.18
N LEU A 274 1.68 -22.25 15.87
CA LEU A 274 0.33 -22.02 15.34
C LEU A 274 -0.63 -23.18 15.61
N VAL A 275 -0.16 -24.42 15.56
CA VAL A 275 -0.95 -25.60 15.94
C VAL A 275 -1.36 -25.51 17.42
N LEU A 276 -0.44 -25.14 18.31
CA LEU A 276 -0.74 -25.00 19.74
C LEU A 276 -1.75 -23.88 20.00
N GLU A 277 -1.57 -22.71 19.37
CA GLU A 277 -2.48 -21.58 19.48
C GLU A 277 -3.85 -21.88 18.85
N GLY A 278 -3.90 -22.64 17.76
CA GLY A 278 -5.15 -23.02 17.10
C GLY A 278 -6.08 -23.90 17.94
N VAL A 279 -5.55 -24.56 18.98
CA VAL A 279 -6.32 -25.38 19.94
C VAL A 279 -6.66 -24.59 21.20
N ASN A 280 -5.72 -23.81 21.72
CA ASN A 280 -5.75 -23.34 23.10
C ASN A 280 -5.98 -21.83 23.25
N SER A 281 -5.95 -21.06 22.16
CA SER A 281 -6.02 -19.61 22.25
C SER A 281 -7.47 -19.12 22.41
N GLU A 282 -7.67 -18.15 23.29
CA GLU A 282 -8.94 -17.42 23.43
C GLU A 282 -9.14 -16.38 22.32
N HIS A 283 -8.07 -16.07 21.57
CA HIS A 283 -8.06 -15.04 20.54
C HIS A 283 -8.58 -15.59 19.21
N THR A 284 -9.83 -15.25 18.88
CA THR A 284 -10.52 -15.80 17.69
C THR A 284 -9.77 -15.50 16.39
N VAL A 285 -9.12 -14.33 16.28
CA VAL A 285 -8.37 -13.94 15.08
C VAL A 285 -7.09 -14.78 14.93
N LEU A 286 -6.31 -14.95 16.01
CA LEU A 286 -5.14 -15.83 16.02
C LEU A 286 -5.52 -17.27 15.71
N VAL A 287 -6.58 -17.80 16.34
CA VAL A 287 -7.12 -19.12 16.01
C VAL A 287 -7.43 -19.20 14.53
N GLY A 288 -8.25 -18.28 13.99
CA GLY A 288 -8.57 -18.23 12.56
C GLY A 288 -7.34 -18.24 11.66
N THR A 289 -6.30 -17.49 12.05
CA THR A 289 -5.02 -17.40 11.34
C THR A 289 -4.26 -18.72 11.34
N SER A 290 -4.18 -19.39 12.50
CA SER A 290 -3.55 -20.70 12.61
C SER A 290 -4.18 -21.72 11.65
N TYR A 291 -5.51 -21.79 11.61
CA TYR A 291 -6.20 -22.72 10.70
C TYR A 291 -5.99 -22.37 9.22
N GLU A 292 -5.94 -21.09 8.87
CA GLU A 292 -5.69 -20.67 7.49
C GLU A 292 -4.27 -21.05 7.06
N CYS A 293 -3.25 -20.75 7.88
CA CYS A 293 -1.87 -21.16 7.63
C CYS A 293 -1.73 -22.69 7.51
N ILE A 294 -2.36 -23.45 8.41
CA ILE A 294 -2.35 -24.92 8.36
C ILE A 294 -3.04 -25.43 7.08
N SER A 295 -4.14 -24.80 6.67
CA SER A 295 -4.83 -25.16 5.44
C SER A 295 -3.98 -24.90 4.19
N LEU A 296 -3.23 -23.79 4.17
CA LEU A 296 -2.27 -23.47 3.11
C LEU A 296 -1.14 -24.51 3.05
N VAL A 297 -0.56 -24.87 4.20
CA VAL A 297 0.47 -25.92 4.31
C VAL A 297 -0.06 -27.25 3.77
N LEU A 298 -1.26 -27.67 4.19
CA LEU A 298 -1.87 -28.92 3.72
C LEU A 298 -2.19 -28.90 2.22
N ALA A 299 -2.54 -27.74 1.66
CA ALA A 299 -2.76 -27.59 0.23
C ALA A 299 -1.44 -27.78 -0.55
N GLU A 300 -0.36 -27.13 -0.10
CA GLU A 300 0.96 -27.22 -0.71
C GLU A 300 1.59 -28.62 -0.56
N ALA A 301 1.36 -29.27 0.59
CA ALA A 301 1.85 -30.62 0.85
C ALA A 301 1.34 -31.64 -0.18
N LYS A 302 0.14 -31.44 -0.76
CA LYS A 302 -0.42 -32.36 -1.77
C LYS A 302 0.44 -32.45 -3.02
N THR A 303 1.18 -31.39 -3.33
CA THR A 303 2.06 -31.31 -4.51
C THR A 303 3.54 -31.45 -4.15
N ASN A 304 3.90 -31.42 -2.87
CA ASN A 304 5.28 -31.44 -2.39
C ASN A 304 5.52 -32.58 -1.38
N THR A 305 6.14 -33.67 -1.84
CA THR A 305 6.42 -34.87 -1.02
C THR A 305 7.40 -34.61 0.14
N ASP A 306 8.36 -33.71 -0.05
CA ASP A 306 9.34 -33.38 1.00
C ASP A 306 8.65 -32.69 2.17
N LEU A 307 7.70 -31.81 1.85
CA LEU A 307 6.89 -31.11 2.83
C LEU A 307 5.99 -32.08 3.62
N ILE A 308 5.42 -33.10 2.97
CA ILE A 308 4.69 -34.18 3.68
C ILE A 308 5.58 -34.87 4.72
N ASN A 309 6.85 -35.14 4.37
CA ASN A 309 7.77 -35.82 5.29
C ASN A 309 8.05 -34.94 6.52
N VAL A 310 8.34 -33.66 6.32
CA VAL A 310 8.51 -32.68 7.41
C VAL A 310 7.27 -32.63 8.32
N LEU A 311 6.07 -32.64 7.75
CA LEU A 311 4.82 -32.60 8.54
C LEU A 311 4.57 -33.87 9.36
N LYS A 312 4.99 -35.04 8.85
CA LYS A 312 4.85 -36.31 9.59
C LYS A 312 5.76 -36.37 10.81
N ASP A 313 6.88 -35.65 10.76
CA ASP A 313 7.84 -35.57 11.85
C ASP A 313 7.38 -34.61 12.97
N ILE A 314 6.21 -33.99 12.83
CA ILE A 314 5.59 -33.11 13.83
C ILE A 314 4.35 -33.82 14.44
N PRO A 315 4.49 -34.50 15.60
CA PRO A 315 3.40 -35.27 16.21
C PRO A 315 2.15 -34.43 16.53
N GLU A 316 2.35 -33.21 17.03
CA GLU A 316 1.29 -32.28 17.40
C GLU A 316 0.45 -31.89 16.19
N PHE A 317 1.08 -31.70 15.04
CA PHE A 317 0.40 -31.39 13.78
C PHE A 317 -0.47 -32.56 13.32
N VAL A 318 0.06 -33.79 13.35
CA VAL A 318 -0.71 -34.99 12.96
C VAL A 318 -1.95 -35.15 13.84
N LYS A 319 -1.81 -34.92 15.16
CA LYS A 319 -2.92 -34.96 16.11
C LYS A 319 -3.94 -33.87 15.81
N PHE A 320 -3.48 -32.61 15.65
CA PHE A 320 -4.33 -31.47 15.35
C PHE A 320 -5.16 -31.66 14.07
N VAL A 321 -4.53 -32.15 13.00
CA VAL A 321 -5.24 -32.39 11.74
C VAL A 321 -6.35 -33.43 11.92
N LYS A 322 -6.09 -34.53 12.63
CA LYS A 322 -7.07 -35.60 12.85
C LYS A 322 -8.22 -35.17 13.76
N ASP A 323 -7.90 -34.51 14.86
CA ASP A 323 -8.85 -34.27 15.95
C ASP A 323 -9.63 -32.96 15.76
N VAL A 324 -9.03 -31.96 15.10
CA VAL A 324 -9.55 -30.59 15.10
C VAL A 324 -9.90 -30.12 13.68
N VAL A 325 -8.97 -30.24 12.73
CA VAL A 325 -9.17 -29.72 11.36
C VAL A 325 -10.28 -30.49 10.63
N VAL A 326 -10.33 -31.82 10.78
CA VAL A 326 -11.36 -32.66 10.15
C VAL A 326 -12.77 -32.24 10.57
N ASP A 327 -12.98 -31.95 11.85
CA ASP A 327 -14.29 -31.58 12.36
C ASP A 327 -14.69 -30.16 11.93
N ARG A 328 -13.74 -29.23 11.89
CA ARG A 328 -13.97 -27.90 11.30
C ARG A 328 -14.35 -27.98 9.81
N ILE A 329 -13.66 -28.80 9.01
CA ILE A 329 -13.98 -28.98 7.59
C ILE A 329 -15.39 -29.56 7.42
N LYS A 330 -15.80 -30.52 8.26
CA LYS A 330 -17.17 -31.05 8.27
C LYS A 330 -18.19 -29.95 8.57
N LEU A 331 -17.94 -29.10 9.57
CA LEU A 331 -18.82 -27.97 9.92
C LEU A 331 -18.98 -27.00 8.75
N ILE A 332 -17.89 -26.62 8.08
CA ILE A 332 -17.93 -25.71 6.92
C ILE A 332 -18.73 -26.33 5.77
N LYS A 333 -18.52 -27.62 5.47
CA LYS A 333 -19.24 -28.32 4.40
C LYS A 333 -20.72 -28.52 4.70
N ASN A 334 -21.08 -28.74 5.96
CA ASN A 334 -22.47 -29.00 6.37
C ASN A 334 -23.28 -27.72 6.58
N GLY A 335 -22.64 -26.55 6.55
CA GLY A 335 -23.25 -25.25 6.77
C GLY A 335 -23.49 -24.95 8.27
N TYR A 336 -23.30 -23.69 8.66
CA TYR A 336 -23.65 -23.23 10.00
C TYR A 336 -25.18 -23.09 10.12
N GLY A 337 -25.79 -23.74 11.12
CA GLY A 337 -27.24 -23.63 11.41
C GLY A 337 -28.10 -24.85 11.06
N GLY A 338 -27.52 -25.93 10.50
CA GLY A 338 -28.26 -27.12 10.09
C GLY A 338 -29.16 -26.88 8.88
N ARG A 339 -29.79 -27.95 8.35
CA ARG A 339 -30.85 -27.78 7.35
C ARG A 339 -32.02 -27.09 8.05
N ILE A 340 -32.37 -25.87 7.61
CA ILE A 340 -33.65 -25.25 7.98
C ILE A 340 -34.73 -26.23 7.52
N GLN A 341 -35.33 -26.96 8.45
CA GLN A 341 -36.56 -27.68 8.16
C GLN A 341 -37.57 -26.63 7.72
N SER A 342 -38.01 -26.68 6.47
CA SER A 342 -39.08 -25.82 5.98
C SER A 342 -40.34 -26.14 6.78
N ILE A 343 -40.64 -25.33 7.80
CA ILE A 343 -41.90 -25.37 8.54
C ILE A 343 -42.97 -24.68 7.69
N TRP A 344 -43.25 -25.26 6.52
CA TRP A 344 -44.42 -24.96 5.71
C TRP A 344 -44.86 -26.29 5.10
N GLY A 345 -45.58 -27.06 5.91
CA GLY A 345 -46.40 -28.19 5.50
C GLY A 345 -47.86 -27.80 5.57
#